data_AF-A0A943DAG4-F1
#
_entry.id   AF-A0A943DAG4-F1
#
_cell.length_a   1.000
_cell.length_b   1.000
_cell.length_c   1.000
_cell.angle_alpha   90.00
_cell.angle_beta   90.00
_cell.angle_gamma   90.00
#
_symmetry.space_group_name_H-M   'P 1'
#
loop_
_entity.id
_entity.type
_entity.pdbx_description
1 polymer ?
#
loop_
_entity_poly.entity_id
_entity_poly.type
_entity_poly.pdbx_seq_one_letter_code
_entity_poly.pdbx_strand_id
1 'polypeptide(L)'
;MSILRRILPLLLVVTLLCSCVEMPNAAPDPTPVPTAQPTTTPESTPAPTATPEPTMVPAMASATNNATKDAPDVKDPATWDDNAAETLASLVEQFGRWGLTLDAKADYPYLLAVNREAGVVTVYTVDAATGQYAAPYMAMVCSAGNDTPTGYYATPVSYSWRLLMGPSYGQYATRIYDGYLFHSVPYYSQHKDDVEYDEFNKLGTIASLGCIRLAVVDVKWIYDNCPLGTPVVIYNDKDPGPMGKPGTIYTDPNDEDKRGWDPTDPDPVNPWDDSFESGTAIRSQAAWDQWENEHENWMSSLTPTDLQGWSTDSKIEGTRG
;
A
#
# COMPACT_ATOMS: atom_id res chain seq x y z
N MET A 1 -70.02 -6.41 -21.86
CA MET A 1 -69.72 -7.20 -23.09
C MET A 1 -68.20 -7.38 -23.12
N SER A 2 -67.66 -8.47 -22.56
CA SER A 2 -67.48 -9.78 -23.22
C SER A 2 -66.36 -9.69 -24.29
N ILE A 3 -65.31 -10.50 -24.38
CA ILE A 3 -64.96 -11.84 -23.86
C ILE A 3 -63.47 -12.03 -24.31
N LEU A 4 -62.55 -12.42 -23.42
CA LEU A 4 -62.06 -13.80 -23.22
C LEU A 4 -61.20 -14.38 -24.36
N ARG A 5 -59.93 -14.70 -24.05
CA ARG A 5 -59.08 -15.84 -24.51
C ARG A 5 -57.60 -15.40 -24.45
N ARG A 6 -56.68 -16.00 -23.70
CA ARG A 6 -56.56 -17.35 -23.14
C ARG A 6 -55.65 -17.36 -21.91
N ILE A 7 -56.06 -18.14 -20.91
CA ILE A 7 -55.40 -18.44 -19.63
C ILE A 7 -55.44 -19.98 -19.45
N LEU A 8 -54.32 -20.58 -19.01
CA LEU A 8 -54.09 -21.89 -18.34
C LEU A 8 -54.39 -23.21 -19.10
N PRO A 9 -53.96 -24.42 -18.60
CA PRO A 9 -53.36 -24.84 -17.29
C PRO A 9 -52.05 -25.66 -17.41
N LEU A 10 -51.15 -25.87 -16.41
CA LEU A 10 -51.21 -26.38 -15.02
C LEU A 10 -51.52 -27.89 -14.91
N LEU A 11 -50.48 -28.75 -14.75
CA LEU A 11 -50.52 -30.09 -14.13
C LEU A 11 -49.15 -30.81 -14.23
N LEU A 12 -48.43 -30.97 -13.10
CA LEU A 12 -48.02 -32.29 -12.59
C LEU A 12 -47.33 -32.16 -11.22
N VAL A 13 -47.95 -32.78 -10.20
CA VAL A 13 -47.37 -33.12 -8.89
C VAL A 13 -47.69 -34.59 -8.69
N VAL A 14 -46.70 -35.50 -8.61
CA VAL A 14 -46.80 -36.84 -7.96
C VAL A 14 -45.39 -37.38 -7.63
N THR A 15 -45.07 -37.35 -6.32
CA THR A 15 -44.32 -38.31 -5.46
C THR A 15 -43.08 -39.10 -5.94
N LEU A 16 -42.01 -39.05 -5.14
CA LEU A 16 -41.34 -40.27 -4.64
C LEU A 16 -40.65 -40.00 -3.28
N LEU A 17 -41.08 -40.71 -2.24
CA LEU A 17 -40.47 -40.78 -0.91
C LEU A 17 -40.07 -42.24 -0.63
N CYS A 18 -39.02 -42.40 0.18
CA CYS A 18 -38.60 -43.59 0.91
C CYS A 18 -37.95 -44.76 0.14
N SER A 19 -36.66 -44.96 0.42
CA SER A 19 -36.19 -46.22 1.00
C SER A 19 -34.89 -46.00 1.77
N CYS A 20 -34.99 -46.09 3.09
CA CYS A 20 -33.88 -46.34 4.01
C CYS A 20 -33.35 -47.76 3.78
N VAL A 21 -32.03 -47.95 3.76
CA VAL A 21 -31.41 -49.22 4.19
C VAL A 21 -30.17 -48.88 5.02
N GLU A 22 -30.25 -49.27 6.29
CA GLU A 22 -29.16 -49.33 7.26
C GLU A 22 -28.32 -50.61 7.08
N MET A 23 -26.99 -50.42 7.25
CA MET A 23 -26.04 -51.29 7.99
C MET A 23 -25.64 -52.67 7.39
N PRO A 24 -24.45 -53.26 7.72
CA PRO A 24 -23.76 -53.13 9.01
C PRO A 24 -22.22 -52.97 9.01
N ASN A 25 -21.75 -52.47 10.17
CA ASN A 25 -20.41 -52.63 10.71
C ASN A 25 -20.08 -54.13 10.92
N ALA A 26 -18.86 -54.56 10.55
CA ALA A 26 -18.18 -55.71 11.15
C ALA A 26 -16.65 -55.56 11.03
N ALA A 27 -15.96 -56.04 12.08
CA ALA A 27 -14.58 -55.79 12.49
C ALA A 27 -13.49 -56.54 11.65
N PRO A 28 -12.18 -56.27 11.87
CA PRO A 28 -11.08 -56.60 10.95
C PRO A 28 -10.34 -57.90 11.30
N ASP A 29 -9.66 -58.54 10.32
CA ASP A 29 -8.49 -59.43 10.47
C ASP A 29 -8.02 -60.01 9.11
N PRO A 30 -6.85 -60.65 8.97
CA PRO A 30 -5.52 -60.38 9.52
C PRO A 30 -4.48 -60.14 8.40
N THR A 31 -3.30 -59.64 8.80
CA THR A 31 -2.11 -59.37 7.99
C THR A 31 -1.49 -60.62 7.35
N PRO A 32 -0.90 -60.54 6.13
CA PRO A 32 0.19 -61.42 5.73
C PRO A 32 1.56 -60.73 5.95
N VAL A 33 2.47 -61.46 6.59
CA VAL A 33 3.88 -61.11 6.84
C VAL A 33 4.68 -61.13 5.54
N PRO A 34 5.51 -60.10 5.25
CA PRO A 34 6.67 -60.26 4.37
C PRO A 34 7.98 -60.32 5.16
N THR A 35 8.80 -61.26 4.71
CA THR A 35 10.17 -61.62 5.12
C THR A 35 11.14 -60.45 5.25
N ALA A 36 12.01 -60.52 6.26
CA ALA A 36 13.05 -59.55 6.58
C ALA A 36 14.10 -59.39 5.45
N GLN A 37 14.43 -58.13 5.12
CA GLN A 37 15.60 -57.71 4.33
C GLN A 37 16.51 -56.83 5.23
N PRO A 38 17.84 -56.78 4.98
CA PRO A 38 18.81 -56.30 5.95
C PRO A 38 18.76 -54.77 6.16
N THR A 39 18.92 -54.41 7.43
CA THR A 39 18.98 -53.07 8.00
C THR A 39 20.03 -52.19 7.34
N THR A 40 19.59 -51.13 6.64
CA THR A 40 20.41 -49.94 6.41
C THR A 40 20.26 -49.03 7.62
N THR A 41 21.39 -48.66 8.22
CA THR A 41 21.54 -47.65 9.27
C THR A 41 20.71 -46.40 8.95
N PRO A 42 19.87 -45.88 9.88
CA PRO A 42 19.22 -44.61 9.66
C PRO A 42 20.29 -43.51 9.68
N GLU A 43 20.43 -42.84 8.54
CA GLU A 43 21.12 -41.57 8.43
C GLU A 43 20.41 -40.58 9.37
N SER A 44 21.19 -39.92 10.23
CA SER A 44 20.68 -38.97 11.21
C SER A 44 19.92 -37.85 10.49
N THR A 45 18.62 -37.74 10.75
CA THR A 45 17.82 -36.55 10.42
C THR A 45 18.58 -35.30 10.88
N PRO A 46 18.88 -34.33 9.99
CA PRO A 46 19.47 -33.08 10.44
C PRO A 46 18.50 -32.42 11.43
N ALA A 47 19.01 -32.02 12.59
CA ALA A 47 18.25 -31.23 13.55
C ALA A 47 17.67 -30.00 12.82
N PRO A 48 16.44 -29.55 13.15
CA PRO A 48 15.90 -28.34 12.57
C PRO A 48 16.91 -27.22 12.81
N THR A 49 17.38 -26.61 11.73
CA THR A 49 18.15 -25.36 11.80
C THR A 49 17.32 -24.40 12.63
N ALA A 50 17.87 -23.93 13.75
CA ALA A 50 17.23 -22.89 14.53
C ALA A 50 16.92 -21.74 13.57
N THR A 51 15.65 -21.38 13.43
CA THR A 51 15.24 -20.09 12.88
C THR A 51 16.12 -19.05 13.56
N PRO A 52 16.83 -18.18 12.82
CA PRO A 52 17.58 -17.11 13.48
C PRO A 52 16.58 -16.38 14.37
N GLU A 53 16.89 -16.39 15.67
CA GLU A 53 16.21 -15.56 16.66
C GLU A 53 16.20 -14.14 16.08
N PRO A 54 15.05 -13.45 15.98
CA PRO A 54 15.02 -12.10 15.44
C PRO A 54 15.90 -11.25 16.35
N THR A 55 17.08 -10.91 15.86
CA THR A 55 18.01 -10.01 16.51
C THR A 55 17.22 -8.74 16.79
N MET A 56 16.97 -8.43 18.05
CA MET A 56 16.43 -7.14 18.43
C MET A 56 17.43 -6.09 17.90
N VAL A 57 17.06 -5.39 16.84
CA VAL A 57 17.77 -4.19 16.41
C VAL A 57 16.98 -3.03 17.03
N PRO A 58 17.49 -2.40 18.10
CA PRO A 58 16.90 -1.17 18.61
C PRO A 58 16.91 -0.14 17.49
N ALA A 59 15.81 0.60 17.32
CA ALA A 59 15.68 1.70 16.38
C ALA A 59 16.74 2.78 16.66
N MET A 60 17.87 2.72 15.96
CA MET A 60 18.84 3.81 15.91
C MET A 60 18.47 4.75 14.76
N ALA A 61 17.32 5.42 14.83
CA ALA A 61 16.83 6.29 13.76
C ALA A 61 17.38 7.73 13.84
N SER A 62 18.56 7.97 13.24
CA SER A 62 18.84 9.32 12.73
C SER A 62 18.03 9.50 11.43
N ALA A 63 17.29 10.59 11.28
CA ALA A 63 16.75 10.96 9.98
C ALA A 63 17.92 11.28 9.03
N THR A 64 18.03 10.59 7.90
CA THR A 64 19.09 10.89 6.91
C THR A 64 18.61 11.82 5.79
N ASN A 65 19.56 12.34 4.99
CA ASN A 65 19.31 13.31 3.93
C ASN A 65 18.34 12.74 2.87
N ASN A 66 17.22 13.43 2.65
CA ASN A 66 16.32 13.23 1.50
C ASN A 66 16.76 14.11 0.31
N ALA A 67 16.05 14.04 -0.83
CA ALA A 67 16.38 14.80 -2.05
C ALA A 67 16.56 16.31 -1.81
N THR A 68 15.76 16.86 -0.91
CA THR A 68 15.73 18.29 -0.54
C THR A 68 16.69 18.66 0.60
N LYS A 69 17.30 17.66 1.26
CA LYS A 69 18.22 17.80 2.42
C LYS A 69 17.62 18.63 3.56
N ASP A 70 16.30 18.56 3.70
CA ASP A 70 15.50 19.36 4.63
C ASP A 70 14.77 18.50 5.66
N ALA A 71 15.00 17.17 5.66
CA ALA A 71 14.55 16.29 6.72
C ALA A 71 15.03 16.80 8.10
N PRO A 72 14.17 16.79 9.14
CA PRO A 72 14.56 17.24 10.47
C PRO A 72 15.76 16.46 11.01
N ASP A 73 16.80 17.15 11.50
CA ASP A 73 17.94 16.53 12.19
C ASP A 73 17.52 16.06 13.59
N VAL A 74 16.86 14.90 13.66
CA VAL A 74 16.46 14.26 14.91
C VAL A 74 17.57 13.33 15.37
N LYS A 75 18.22 13.71 16.46
CA LYS A 75 19.38 12.99 17.03
C LYS A 75 18.99 11.93 18.04
N ASP A 76 17.75 11.96 18.52
CA ASP A 76 17.22 11.01 19.48
C ASP A 76 15.95 10.33 18.91
N PRO A 77 16.08 9.09 18.42
CA PRO A 77 14.97 8.29 17.90
C PRO A 77 13.80 8.17 18.89
N ALA A 78 14.07 8.20 20.20
CA ALA A 78 13.04 8.06 21.23
C ALA A 78 11.99 9.19 21.16
N THR A 79 12.36 10.36 20.63
CA THR A 79 11.39 11.44 20.43
C THR A 79 10.32 11.10 19.40
N TRP A 80 10.66 10.33 18.37
CA TRP A 80 9.66 9.84 17.41
C TRP A 80 8.77 8.78 18.02
N ASP A 81 9.32 7.89 18.84
CA ASP A 81 8.56 6.83 19.52
C ASP A 81 7.59 7.42 20.56
N ASP A 82 8.02 8.41 21.35
CA ASP A 82 7.17 9.11 22.31
C ASP A 82 6.02 9.85 21.60
N ASN A 83 6.33 10.61 20.54
CA ASN A 83 5.31 11.31 19.74
C ASN A 83 4.37 10.31 19.03
N ALA A 84 4.90 9.16 18.62
CA ALA A 84 4.12 8.10 17.98
C ALA A 84 3.12 7.51 18.97
N ALA A 85 3.53 7.26 20.20
CA ALA A 85 2.65 6.77 21.26
C ALA A 85 1.50 7.75 21.53
N GLU A 86 1.78 9.06 21.60
CA GLU A 86 0.76 10.09 21.78
C GLU A 86 -0.21 10.14 20.58
N THR A 87 0.32 10.15 19.36
CA THR A 87 -0.47 10.16 18.13
C THR A 87 -1.38 8.93 18.04
N LEU A 88 -0.81 7.73 18.23
CA LEU A 88 -1.55 6.47 18.14
C LEU A 88 -2.60 6.32 19.24
N ALA A 89 -2.32 6.79 20.46
CA ALA A 89 -3.31 6.83 21.54
C ALA A 89 -4.52 7.71 21.16
N SER A 90 -4.27 8.90 20.60
CA SER A 90 -5.34 9.78 20.09
C SER A 90 -6.12 9.13 18.95
N LEU A 91 -5.45 8.43 18.03
CA LEU A 91 -6.11 7.71 16.94
C LEU A 91 -7.00 6.58 17.48
N VAL A 92 -6.54 5.81 18.47
CA VAL A 92 -7.36 4.77 19.11
C VAL A 92 -8.57 5.37 19.83
N GLU A 93 -8.41 6.50 20.53
CA GLU A 93 -9.54 7.18 21.17
C GLU A 93 -10.60 7.61 20.15
N GLN A 94 -10.15 8.19 19.02
CA GLN A 94 -11.04 8.70 17.98
C GLN A 94 -11.69 7.58 17.15
N PHE A 95 -10.90 6.56 16.78
CA PHE A 95 -11.26 5.57 15.77
C PHE A 95 -11.44 4.13 16.29
N GLY A 96 -11.18 3.87 17.57
CA GLY A 96 -11.36 2.55 18.18
C GLY A 96 -12.80 2.03 18.06
N ARG A 97 -13.80 2.92 18.10
CA ARG A 97 -15.22 2.57 17.85
C ARG A 97 -15.50 2.03 16.45
N TRP A 98 -14.62 2.31 15.48
CA TRP A 98 -14.69 1.80 14.11
C TRP A 98 -13.76 0.61 13.89
N GLY A 99 -13.18 0.05 14.95
CA GLY A 99 -12.38 -1.17 14.92
C GLY A 99 -10.88 -0.95 14.77
N LEU A 100 -10.38 0.29 14.89
CA LEU A 100 -8.95 0.52 14.98
C LEU A 100 -8.41 -0.11 16.28
N THR A 101 -7.46 -1.04 16.13
CA THR A 101 -6.61 -1.58 17.19
C THR A 101 -5.16 -1.42 16.76
N LEU A 102 -4.26 -1.29 17.73
CA LEU A 102 -2.82 -1.27 17.44
C LEU A 102 -2.23 -2.68 17.33
N ASP A 103 -2.94 -3.71 17.80
CA ASP A 103 -2.52 -5.10 17.61
C ASP A 103 -2.31 -5.39 16.12
N ALA A 104 -1.08 -5.78 15.78
CA ALA A 104 -0.72 -6.04 14.41
C ALA A 104 -1.46 -7.27 13.88
N LYS A 105 -1.97 -7.17 12.65
CA LYS A 105 -2.58 -8.31 11.96
C LYS A 105 -1.49 -9.10 11.27
N ALA A 106 -1.58 -10.43 11.33
CA ALA A 106 -0.69 -11.31 10.58
C ALA A 106 -0.69 -10.91 9.09
N ASP A 107 0.48 -10.97 8.46
CA ASP A 107 0.71 -10.61 7.06
C ASP A 107 0.55 -9.11 6.71
N TYR A 108 0.26 -8.25 7.69
CA TYR A 108 0.13 -6.80 7.51
C TYR A 108 1.18 -6.06 8.34
N PRO A 109 2.40 -5.86 7.81
CA PRO A 109 3.51 -5.29 8.56
C PRO A 109 3.35 -3.79 8.88
N TYR A 110 2.43 -3.10 8.23
CA TYR A 110 2.29 -1.65 8.33
C TYR A 110 0.86 -1.18 8.66
N LEU A 111 0.78 -0.06 9.36
CA LEU A 111 -0.41 0.80 9.48
C LEU A 111 -0.14 2.13 8.79
N LEU A 112 -1.02 2.54 7.88
CA LEU A 112 -0.94 3.84 7.21
C LEU A 112 -1.84 4.86 7.91
N ALA A 113 -1.26 5.90 8.49
CA ALA A 113 -2.00 7.00 9.10
C ALA A 113 -1.93 8.24 8.21
N VAL A 114 -3.07 8.64 7.66
CA VAL A 114 -3.20 9.79 6.74
C VAL A 114 -3.72 10.99 7.51
N ASN A 115 -2.83 11.94 7.80
CA ASN A 115 -3.22 13.25 8.30
C ASN A 115 -3.52 14.18 7.13
N ARG A 116 -4.81 14.43 6.90
CA ARG A 116 -5.27 15.27 5.78
C ARG A 116 -5.00 16.75 6.01
N GLU A 117 -5.06 17.22 7.25
CA GLU A 117 -4.90 18.65 7.57
C GLU A 117 -3.43 19.05 7.49
N ALA A 118 -2.52 18.21 7.97
CA ALA A 118 -1.08 18.45 7.83
C ALA A 118 -0.52 18.05 6.45
N GLY A 119 -1.19 17.16 5.71
CA GLY A 119 -0.73 16.67 4.40
C GLY A 119 0.41 15.66 4.53
N VAL A 120 0.27 14.67 5.42
CA VAL A 120 1.29 13.66 5.72
C VAL A 120 0.65 12.27 5.77
N VAL A 121 1.31 11.29 5.15
CA VAL A 121 1.08 9.87 5.43
C VAL A 121 2.22 9.38 6.32
N THR A 122 1.90 8.95 7.53
CA THR A 122 2.85 8.28 8.43
C THR A 122 2.64 6.79 8.34
N VAL A 123 3.71 6.05 8.09
CA VAL A 123 3.74 4.60 8.11
C VAL A 123 4.24 4.16 9.48
N TYR A 124 3.47 3.33 10.18
CA TYR A 124 3.91 2.67 11.41
C TYR A 124 4.20 1.20 11.11
N THR A 125 5.34 0.71 11.59
CA THR A 125 5.68 -0.72 11.58
C THR A 125 5.37 -1.37 12.93
N VAL A 126 5.35 -2.69 12.94
CA VAL A 126 5.14 -3.48 14.15
C VAL A 126 6.37 -3.41 15.05
N ASP A 127 6.19 -2.99 16.29
CA ASP A 127 7.19 -3.19 17.33
C ASP A 127 7.21 -4.66 17.72
N ALA A 128 8.36 -5.32 17.49
CA ALA A 128 8.55 -6.73 17.75
C ALA A 128 8.37 -7.11 19.24
N ALA A 129 8.59 -6.18 20.17
CA ALA A 129 8.43 -6.44 21.60
C ALA A 129 6.96 -6.51 22.03
N THR A 130 6.11 -5.69 21.42
CA THR A 130 4.70 -5.55 21.80
C THR A 130 3.74 -6.24 20.83
N GLY A 131 4.18 -6.51 19.60
CA GLY A 131 3.31 -7.00 18.53
C GLY A 131 2.31 -5.96 18.03
N GLN A 132 2.54 -4.68 18.32
CA GLN A 132 1.63 -3.58 17.97
C GLN A 132 2.26 -2.67 16.92
N TYR A 133 1.43 -2.05 16.07
CA TYR A 133 1.83 -0.91 15.26
C TYR A 133 2.18 0.25 16.21
N ALA A 134 3.47 0.57 16.32
CA ALA A 134 3.96 1.54 17.29
C ALA A 134 5.15 2.35 16.78
N ALA A 135 6.07 1.71 16.04
CA ALA A 135 7.29 2.36 15.59
C ALA A 135 7.06 3.15 14.29
N PRO A 136 7.25 4.48 14.27
CA PRO A 136 7.16 5.27 13.05
C PRO A 136 8.28 4.88 12.08
N TYR A 137 7.90 4.40 10.90
CA TYR A 137 8.82 3.84 9.91
C TYR A 137 9.27 4.90 8.90
N MET A 138 8.30 5.62 8.33
CA MET A 138 8.53 6.74 7.41
C MET A 138 7.33 7.69 7.39
N ALA A 139 7.58 8.95 7.01
CA ALA A 139 6.56 9.94 6.74
C ALA A 139 6.72 10.45 5.30
N MET A 140 5.61 10.46 4.56
CA MET A 140 5.53 10.88 3.16
C MET A 140 4.65 12.13 3.05
N VAL A 141 5.06 13.08 2.21
CA VAL A 141 4.22 14.24 1.93
C VAL A 141 3.04 13.79 1.06
N CYS A 142 1.85 14.30 1.35
CA CYS A 142 0.68 13.99 0.54
C CYS A 142 -0.26 15.18 0.38
N SER A 143 -1.13 15.07 -0.62
CA SER A 143 -2.25 16.00 -0.82
C SER A 143 -3.56 15.24 -0.80
N ALA A 144 -4.31 15.43 0.29
CA ALA A 144 -5.70 15.01 0.42
C ALA A 144 -6.66 16.10 -0.07
N GLY A 145 -7.95 15.81 -0.01
CA GLY A 145 -9.03 16.74 -0.35
C GLY A 145 -9.94 17.01 0.85
N ASN A 146 -10.75 18.06 0.76
CA ASN A 146 -11.77 18.34 1.77
C ASN A 146 -12.84 17.22 1.84
N ASP A 147 -13.06 16.52 0.72
CA ASP A 147 -14.03 15.44 0.60
C ASP A 147 -13.47 14.06 0.96
N THR A 148 -12.17 13.95 1.27
CA THR A 148 -11.58 12.70 1.76
C THR A 148 -12.28 12.31 3.07
N PRO A 149 -12.83 11.10 3.24
CA PRO A 149 -13.50 10.75 4.48
C PRO A 149 -12.48 10.43 5.57
N THR A 150 -12.71 10.89 6.80
CA THR A 150 -12.01 10.35 7.97
C THR A 150 -12.55 8.96 8.29
N GLY A 151 -11.75 8.09 8.89
CA GLY A 151 -12.19 6.75 9.28
C GLY A 151 -11.06 5.75 9.38
N TYR A 152 -11.43 4.50 9.63
CA TYR A 152 -10.53 3.35 9.63
C TYR A 152 -10.96 2.37 8.54
N TYR A 153 -10.02 1.99 7.68
CA TYR A 153 -10.23 1.27 6.43
C TYR A 153 -9.17 0.19 6.23
N ALA A 154 -9.34 -0.61 5.16
CA ALA A 154 -8.36 -1.59 4.71
C ALA A 154 -8.33 -1.60 3.18
N THR A 155 -7.14 -1.72 2.59
CA THR A 155 -6.93 -1.58 1.14
C THR A 155 -7.45 -2.80 0.36
N PRO A 156 -8.53 -2.71 -0.45
CA PRO A 156 -9.14 -3.91 -1.02
C PRO A 156 -8.58 -4.30 -2.40
N VAL A 157 -7.95 -3.37 -3.12
CA VAL A 157 -7.45 -3.59 -4.49
C VAL A 157 -6.46 -2.50 -4.89
N SER A 158 -5.53 -2.85 -5.76
CA SER A 158 -4.56 -1.94 -6.36
C SER A 158 -4.54 -2.04 -7.90
N TYR A 159 -3.95 -1.03 -8.55
CA TYR A 159 -3.83 -0.88 -9.99
C TYR A 159 -2.50 -0.21 -10.30
N SER A 160 -1.77 -0.67 -11.31
CA SER A 160 -0.59 0.07 -11.77
C SER A 160 -0.96 1.43 -12.37
N TRP A 161 -2.07 1.50 -13.10
CA TRP A 161 -2.69 2.74 -13.57
C TRP A 161 -4.19 2.76 -13.29
N ARG A 162 -4.72 3.92 -12.91
CA ARG A 162 -6.15 4.09 -12.66
C ARG A 162 -6.68 5.42 -13.20
N LEU A 163 -7.79 5.35 -13.96
CA LEU A 163 -8.59 6.52 -14.30
C LEU A 163 -9.18 7.14 -13.02
N LEU A 164 -8.94 8.43 -12.85
CA LEU A 164 -9.34 9.23 -11.69
C LEU A 164 -10.61 10.05 -11.97
N MET A 165 -10.98 10.90 -11.02
CA MET A 165 -12.08 11.86 -11.20
C MET A 165 -11.56 13.13 -11.93
N GLY A 166 -12.22 13.48 -13.03
CA GLY A 166 -11.62 14.29 -14.09
C GLY A 166 -10.92 13.34 -15.09
N PRO A 167 -10.81 13.65 -16.39
CA PRO A 167 -10.12 12.76 -17.32
C PRO A 167 -8.60 12.83 -17.07
N SER A 168 -8.15 12.17 -16.00
CA SER A 168 -6.75 12.06 -15.58
C SER A 168 -6.45 10.68 -14.98
N TYR A 169 -5.17 10.37 -14.81
CA TYR A 169 -4.70 9.05 -14.43
C TYR A 169 -3.74 9.12 -13.24
N GLY A 170 -3.71 8.09 -12.41
CA GLY A 170 -2.74 7.95 -11.33
C GLY A 170 -1.96 6.65 -11.46
N GLN A 171 -0.64 6.73 -11.29
CA GLN A 171 0.24 5.59 -11.14
C GLN A 171 0.09 4.96 -9.75
N TYR A 172 0.33 3.65 -9.68
CA TYR A 172 0.41 2.82 -8.46
C TYR A 172 -0.78 3.05 -7.50
N ALA A 173 -1.98 3.07 -8.06
CA ALA A 173 -3.18 3.43 -7.33
C ALA A 173 -3.66 2.28 -6.42
N THR A 174 -3.80 2.55 -5.13
CA THR A 174 -4.34 1.59 -4.14
C THR A 174 -5.62 2.14 -3.53
N ARG A 175 -6.74 1.41 -3.67
CA ARG A 175 -8.03 1.85 -3.14
C ARG A 175 -8.00 1.81 -1.60
N ILE A 176 -8.62 2.80 -0.97
CA ILE A 176 -8.82 2.86 0.47
C ILE A 176 -10.28 2.55 0.80
N TYR A 177 -11.19 3.31 0.21
CA TYR A 177 -12.64 3.20 0.43
C TYR A 177 -13.38 3.81 -0.76
N ASP A 178 -14.44 3.16 -1.25
CA ASP A 178 -15.26 3.63 -2.37
C ASP A 178 -14.42 4.18 -3.56
N GLY A 179 -14.54 5.47 -3.90
CA GLY A 179 -13.75 6.13 -4.94
C GLY A 179 -12.40 6.69 -4.50
N TYR A 180 -12.04 6.59 -3.21
CA TYR A 180 -10.86 7.21 -2.63
C TYR A 180 -9.65 6.27 -2.69
N LEU A 181 -8.55 6.74 -3.27
CA LEU A 181 -7.32 5.96 -3.48
C LEU A 181 -6.10 6.70 -2.95
N PHE A 182 -5.06 5.97 -2.55
CA PHE A 182 -3.69 6.41 -2.71
C PHE A 182 -3.35 6.34 -4.21
N HIS A 183 -2.71 7.37 -4.76
CA HIS A 183 -2.14 7.33 -6.11
C HIS A 183 -1.05 8.40 -6.26
N SER A 184 -0.28 8.36 -7.35
CA SER A 184 0.67 9.43 -7.70
C SER A 184 -0.02 10.78 -7.86
N VAL A 185 0.71 11.87 -8.06
CA VAL A 185 0.10 13.08 -8.64
C VAL A 185 -0.57 12.73 -9.98
N PRO A 186 -1.72 13.34 -10.34
CA PRO A 186 -2.41 13.05 -11.58
C PRO A 186 -1.55 13.27 -12.84
N TYR A 187 -1.87 12.52 -13.89
CA TYR A 187 -1.30 12.62 -15.22
C TYR A 187 -2.40 12.88 -16.24
N TYR A 188 -2.10 13.64 -17.30
CA TYR A 188 -3.05 13.90 -18.39
C TYR A 188 -3.31 12.66 -19.25
N SER A 189 -2.36 11.72 -19.28
CA SER A 189 -2.48 10.41 -19.93
C SER A 189 -1.82 9.32 -19.10
N GLN A 190 -1.90 8.06 -19.54
CA GLN A 190 -1.21 6.94 -18.88
C GLN A 190 0.29 6.86 -19.26
N HIS A 191 0.91 7.99 -19.57
CA HIS A 191 2.34 8.08 -19.88
C HIS A 191 3.07 8.79 -18.74
N LYS A 192 4.24 8.27 -18.35
CA LYS A 192 5.02 8.76 -17.22
C LYS A 192 5.66 10.13 -17.41
N ASP A 193 5.68 10.61 -18.66
CA ASP A 193 6.20 11.92 -19.06
C ASP A 193 5.09 12.95 -19.35
N ASP A 194 3.91 12.73 -18.75
CA ASP A 194 2.72 13.55 -18.91
C ASP A 194 2.04 13.90 -17.57
N VAL A 195 2.85 14.13 -16.52
CA VAL A 195 2.37 14.53 -15.19
C VAL A 195 1.71 15.91 -15.24
N GLU A 196 0.65 16.09 -14.45
CA GLU A 196 0.07 17.41 -14.21
C GLU A 196 1.00 18.21 -13.28
N TYR A 197 2.06 18.82 -13.82
CA TYR A 197 3.10 19.50 -13.01
C TYR A 197 2.57 20.63 -12.12
N ASP A 198 1.50 21.31 -12.53
CA ASP A 198 0.84 22.31 -11.69
C ASP A 198 0.17 21.68 -10.46
N GLU A 199 -0.30 20.43 -10.57
CA GLU A 199 -0.80 19.65 -9.44
C GLU A 199 0.35 19.04 -8.62
N PHE A 200 1.48 18.69 -9.27
CA PHE A 200 2.67 18.21 -8.59
C PHE A 200 3.21 19.26 -7.61
N ASN A 201 3.31 20.51 -8.08
CA ASN A 201 3.74 21.66 -7.27
C ASN A 201 2.76 22.01 -6.13
N LYS A 202 1.60 21.35 -6.03
CA LYS A 202 0.64 21.50 -4.93
C LYS A 202 0.78 20.40 -3.87
N LEU A 203 1.67 19.41 -4.05
CA LEU A 203 1.92 18.38 -3.05
C LEU A 203 2.17 19.00 -1.68
N GLY A 204 1.60 18.39 -0.63
CA GLY A 204 1.66 18.92 0.73
C GLY A 204 0.61 20.00 1.03
N THR A 205 -0.25 20.36 0.08
CA THR A 205 -1.43 21.23 0.31
C THR A 205 -2.73 20.44 0.13
N ILE A 206 -3.87 21.00 0.56
CA ILE A 206 -5.19 20.42 0.29
C ILE A 206 -5.53 20.70 -1.18
N ALA A 207 -5.28 19.73 -2.05
CA ALA A 207 -5.31 19.92 -3.50
C ALA A 207 -6.08 18.85 -4.27
N SER A 208 -6.58 17.79 -3.60
CA SER A 208 -7.30 16.71 -4.28
C SER A 208 -8.82 16.84 -4.19
N LEU A 209 -9.52 16.12 -5.06
CA LEU A 209 -10.98 15.95 -5.00
C LEU A 209 -11.41 14.79 -4.08
N GLY A 210 -10.51 14.29 -3.24
CA GLY A 210 -10.79 13.21 -2.28
C GLY A 210 -9.66 12.19 -2.14
N CYS A 211 -8.97 11.84 -3.23
CA CYS A 211 -7.86 10.88 -3.17
C CYS A 211 -6.66 11.41 -2.37
N ILE A 212 -5.74 10.53 -2.00
CA ILE A 212 -4.46 10.88 -1.39
C ILE A 212 -3.39 10.83 -2.48
N ARG A 213 -2.91 12.00 -2.89
CA ARG A 213 -1.86 12.14 -3.90
C ARG A 213 -0.49 12.13 -3.24
N LEU A 214 0.46 11.38 -3.79
CA LEU A 214 1.86 11.37 -3.37
C LEU A 214 2.79 11.47 -4.60
N ALA A 215 4.08 11.70 -4.38
CA ALA A 215 5.09 11.50 -5.42
C ALA A 215 5.17 10.01 -5.80
N VAL A 216 5.65 9.71 -7.02
CA VAL A 216 5.73 8.34 -7.55
C VAL A 216 6.50 7.41 -6.62
N VAL A 217 7.68 7.81 -6.11
CA VAL A 217 8.46 6.96 -5.19
C VAL A 217 7.67 6.54 -3.94
N ASP A 218 6.91 7.46 -3.37
CA ASP A 218 6.17 7.25 -2.13
C ASP A 218 4.95 6.36 -2.34
N VAL A 219 4.15 6.61 -3.38
CA VAL A 219 2.98 5.77 -3.69
C VAL A 219 3.42 4.39 -4.18
N LYS A 220 4.53 4.29 -4.92
CA LYS A 220 5.06 3.00 -5.36
C LYS A 220 5.53 2.17 -4.19
N TRP A 221 6.18 2.79 -3.20
CA TRP A 221 6.52 2.10 -1.94
C TRP A 221 5.27 1.52 -1.27
N ILE A 222 4.18 2.28 -1.18
CA ILE A 222 2.90 1.77 -0.65
C ILE A 222 2.41 0.59 -1.50
N TYR A 223 2.40 0.73 -2.82
CA TYR A 223 1.91 -0.30 -3.73
C TYR A 223 2.68 -1.63 -3.64
N ASP A 224 4.00 -1.57 -3.48
CA ASP A 224 4.86 -2.75 -3.41
C ASP A 224 4.95 -3.37 -2.00
N ASN A 225 4.94 -2.53 -0.95
CA ASN A 225 5.25 -2.96 0.41
C ASN A 225 4.02 -3.10 1.33
N CYS A 226 2.84 -2.62 0.91
CA CYS A 226 1.61 -2.74 1.69
C CYS A 226 0.66 -3.77 1.05
N PRO A 227 0.58 -5.00 1.58
CA PRO A 227 -0.36 -6.01 1.09
C PRO A 227 -1.82 -5.55 1.09
N LEU A 228 -2.64 -6.09 0.19
CA LEU A 228 -4.07 -5.82 0.18
C LEU A 228 -4.72 -6.27 1.50
N GLY A 229 -5.34 -5.32 2.18
CA GLY A 229 -5.86 -5.46 3.55
C GLY A 229 -5.07 -4.64 4.57
N THR A 230 -3.97 -3.99 4.16
CA THR A 230 -3.21 -3.07 5.00
C THR A 230 -4.17 -2.06 5.66
N PRO A 231 -4.12 -1.92 6.99
CA PRO A 231 -4.96 -0.99 7.71
C PRO A 231 -4.59 0.47 7.40
N VAL A 232 -5.61 1.30 7.21
CA VAL A 232 -5.47 2.73 6.93
C VAL A 232 -6.36 3.51 7.89
N VAL A 233 -5.81 4.49 8.59
CA VAL A 233 -6.59 5.45 9.36
C VAL A 233 -6.44 6.84 8.73
N ILE A 234 -7.56 7.51 8.49
CA ILE A 234 -7.60 8.86 7.94
C ILE A 234 -8.17 9.80 9.00
N TYR A 235 -7.43 10.85 9.33
CA TYR A 235 -7.75 11.80 10.39
C TYR A 235 -7.34 13.23 10.03
N ASN A 236 -7.68 14.18 10.90
CA ASN A 236 -7.27 15.57 10.79
C ASN A 236 -6.56 15.97 12.07
N ASP A 237 -5.33 16.46 11.95
CA ASP A 237 -4.61 17.13 13.02
C ASP A 237 -3.68 18.21 12.41
N LYS A 238 -3.45 19.29 13.16
CA LYS A 238 -2.46 20.31 12.78
C LYS A 238 -1.04 19.83 13.04
N ASP A 239 -0.86 18.93 14.00
CA ASP A 239 0.41 18.26 14.20
C ASP A 239 0.65 17.28 13.05
N PRO A 240 1.75 17.42 12.28
CA PRO A 240 2.06 16.52 11.17
C PRO A 240 2.34 15.06 11.58
N GLY A 241 2.43 14.76 12.87
CA GLY A 241 2.72 13.44 13.40
C GLY A 241 4.19 13.30 13.80
N PRO A 242 4.58 12.09 14.24
CA PRO A 242 5.78 11.90 15.06
C PRO A 242 7.09 12.30 14.39
N MET A 243 7.17 12.16 13.07
CA MET A 243 8.38 12.44 12.29
C MET A 243 8.42 13.85 11.71
N GLY A 244 7.34 14.63 11.86
CA GLY A 244 7.19 15.92 11.19
C GLY A 244 6.67 15.82 9.75
N LYS A 245 6.59 16.98 9.08
CA LYS A 245 6.15 17.08 7.69
C LYS A 245 7.36 17.03 6.74
N PRO A 246 7.39 16.09 5.78
CA PRO A 246 8.42 16.08 4.75
C PRO A 246 8.37 17.31 3.85
N GLY A 247 9.50 17.64 3.22
CA GLY A 247 9.60 18.68 2.20
C GLY A 247 8.83 18.35 0.91
N THR A 248 8.92 19.24 -0.07
CA THR A 248 8.29 19.06 -1.40
C THR A 248 9.32 19.35 -2.49
N ILE A 249 9.19 18.66 -3.63
CA ILE A 249 9.99 18.97 -4.82
C ILE A 249 9.22 19.99 -5.68
N TYR A 250 9.94 20.94 -6.26
CA TYR A 250 9.39 21.93 -7.18
C TYR A 250 9.82 21.62 -8.62
N THR A 251 8.84 21.59 -9.52
CA THR A 251 9.02 21.43 -10.95
C THR A 251 8.87 22.79 -11.63
N ASP A 252 9.89 23.26 -12.37
CA ASP A 252 9.78 24.50 -13.16
C ASP A 252 8.83 24.28 -14.35
N PRO A 253 7.69 25.00 -14.43
CA PRO A 253 6.77 24.86 -15.55
C PRO A 253 7.37 25.25 -16.91
N ASN A 254 8.52 25.92 -16.95
CA ASN A 254 9.19 26.30 -18.20
C ASN A 254 10.25 25.28 -18.65
N ASP A 255 10.62 24.31 -17.83
CA ASP A 255 11.57 23.25 -18.19
C ASP A 255 10.79 22.14 -18.95
N GLU A 256 10.59 22.33 -20.26
CA GLU A 256 9.78 21.42 -21.08
C GLU A 256 10.35 20.00 -21.16
N ASP A 257 11.65 19.83 -20.92
CA ASP A 257 12.31 18.53 -20.91
C ASP A 257 11.97 17.74 -19.63
N LYS A 258 11.79 18.42 -18.49
CA LYS A 258 11.58 17.77 -17.18
C LYS A 258 10.15 17.87 -16.65
N ARG A 259 9.40 18.90 -17.01
CA ARG A 259 8.09 19.19 -16.38
C ARG A 259 7.03 18.11 -16.63
N GLY A 260 7.21 17.27 -17.64
CA GLY A 260 6.32 16.12 -17.88
C GLY A 260 6.54 14.96 -16.91
N TRP A 261 7.66 14.92 -16.20
CA TRP A 261 8.05 13.81 -15.35
C TRP A 261 7.83 14.12 -13.87
N ASP A 262 7.39 13.11 -13.11
CA ASP A 262 7.59 13.13 -11.66
C ASP A 262 9.11 12.96 -11.40
N PRO A 263 9.76 13.88 -10.66
CA PRO A 263 11.19 13.82 -10.37
C PRO A 263 11.65 12.54 -9.68
N THR A 264 10.72 11.82 -9.06
CA THR A 264 10.96 10.60 -8.29
C THR A 264 10.54 9.33 -9.04
N ASP A 265 10.08 9.45 -10.30
CA ASP A 265 9.69 8.27 -11.08
C ASP A 265 10.93 7.43 -11.42
N PRO A 266 10.91 6.11 -11.14
CA PRO A 266 12.03 5.22 -11.38
C PRO A 266 12.42 4.98 -12.84
N ASP A 267 11.68 5.55 -13.80
CA ASP A 267 11.91 5.28 -15.21
C ASP A 267 13.34 5.61 -15.67
N PRO A 268 14.07 4.67 -16.30
CA PRO A 268 15.43 4.93 -16.79
C PRO A 268 15.54 6.05 -17.83
N VAL A 269 14.43 6.45 -18.46
CA VAL A 269 14.40 7.59 -19.39
C VAL A 269 13.99 8.91 -18.71
N ASN A 270 13.72 8.90 -17.41
CA ASN A 270 13.41 10.09 -16.63
C ASN A 270 14.61 11.07 -16.68
N PRO A 271 14.42 12.31 -17.14
CA PRO A 271 15.51 13.29 -17.31
C PRO A 271 15.88 14.03 -16.01
N TRP A 272 15.21 13.73 -14.89
CA TRP A 272 15.60 14.24 -13.58
C TRP A 272 16.87 13.54 -13.07
N ASP A 273 17.57 14.22 -12.16
CA ASP A 273 18.83 13.72 -11.58
C ASP A 273 18.55 12.66 -10.51
N ASP A 274 19.42 11.64 -10.41
CA ASP A 274 19.27 10.53 -9.45
C ASP A 274 19.14 11.00 -7.98
N SER A 275 19.60 12.22 -7.66
CA SER A 275 19.40 12.81 -6.31
C SER A 275 17.93 13.00 -5.93
N PHE A 276 16.99 12.95 -6.88
CA PHE A 276 15.56 13.02 -6.63
C PHE A 276 14.90 11.66 -6.38
N GLU A 277 15.56 10.53 -6.67
CA GLU A 277 14.97 9.19 -6.59
C GLU A 277 14.41 8.88 -5.20
N SER A 278 15.12 9.27 -4.15
CA SER A 278 14.70 9.04 -2.76
C SER A 278 13.48 9.86 -2.33
N GLY A 279 13.06 10.84 -3.15
CA GLY A 279 12.00 11.78 -2.85
C GLY A 279 12.28 12.60 -1.58
N THR A 280 11.21 13.06 -0.92
CA THR A 280 11.32 13.90 0.28
C THR A 280 11.00 13.17 1.57
N ALA A 281 10.57 11.90 1.51
CA ALA A 281 10.12 11.16 2.69
C ALA A 281 11.16 11.17 3.82
N ILE A 282 10.67 11.41 5.04
CA ILE A 282 11.46 11.26 6.26
C ILE A 282 11.44 9.78 6.60
N ARG A 283 12.61 9.16 6.72
CA ARG A 283 12.74 7.72 6.95
C ARG A 283 13.49 7.46 8.25
N SER A 284 13.01 6.46 9.01
CA SER A 284 13.81 5.84 10.07
C SER A 284 15.05 5.15 9.51
N GLN A 285 15.99 4.79 10.36
CA GLN A 285 17.16 4.02 9.92
C GLN A 285 16.74 2.69 9.27
N ALA A 286 15.76 1.99 9.84
CA ALA A 286 15.26 0.74 9.25
C ALA A 286 14.60 0.96 7.86
N ALA A 287 13.97 2.12 7.64
CA ALA A 287 13.43 2.49 6.34
C ALA A 287 14.51 2.88 5.33
N TRP A 288 15.59 3.52 5.79
CA TRP A 288 16.77 3.76 4.96
C TRP A 288 17.51 2.47 4.61
N ASP A 289 17.69 1.57 5.58
CA ASP A 289 18.30 0.27 5.33
C ASP A 289 17.48 -0.53 4.32
N GLN A 290 16.14 -0.48 4.38
CA GLN A 290 15.29 -1.08 3.35
C GLN A 290 15.51 -0.40 1.99
N TRP A 291 15.46 0.94 1.95
CA TRP A 291 15.68 1.71 0.72
C TRP A 291 17.00 1.30 0.05
N GLU A 292 18.13 1.37 0.76
CA GLU A 292 19.45 1.03 0.21
C GLU A 292 19.53 -0.41 -0.31
N ASN A 293 18.81 -1.35 0.30
CA ASN A 293 18.80 -2.76 -0.12
C ASN A 293 17.87 -3.04 -1.30
N GLU A 294 16.75 -2.32 -1.41
CA GLU A 294 15.65 -2.70 -2.29
C GLU A 294 15.37 -1.71 -3.42
N HIS A 295 15.87 -0.47 -3.34
CA HIS A 295 15.58 0.58 -4.33
C HIS A 295 15.91 0.14 -5.75
N GLU A 296 17.08 -0.44 -6.04
CA GLU A 296 17.39 -0.94 -7.39
C GLU A 296 16.34 -1.93 -7.93
N ASN A 297 15.75 -2.77 -7.06
CA ASN A 297 14.66 -3.67 -7.44
C ASN A 297 13.35 -2.91 -7.67
N TRP A 298 13.04 -1.93 -6.81
CA TRP A 298 11.89 -1.04 -7.01
C TRP A 298 12.00 -0.28 -8.33
N MET A 299 13.20 0.15 -8.70
CA MET A 299 13.48 0.89 -9.94
C MET A 299 13.44 -0.03 -11.18
N SER A 300 13.80 -1.31 -11.04
CA SER A 300 13.80 -2.27 -12.16
C SER A 300 12.48 -3.03 -12.35
N SER A 301 11.58 -3.01 -11.37
CA SER A 301 10.26 -3.68 -11.41
C SER A 301 9.24 -3.06 -12.38
N LEU A 302 9.66 -2.12 -13.22
CA LEU A 302 8.82 -1.53 -14.26
C LEU A 302 8.33 -2.59 -15.24
N THR A 303 7.01 -2.74 -15.33
CA THR A 303 6.41 -3.68 -16.28
C THR A 303 6.18 -2.99 -17.62
N PRO A 304 6.16 -3.73 -18.74
CA PRO A 304 5.77 -3.18 -20.04
C PRO A 304 4.38 -2.52 -20.02
N THR A 305 3.50 -2.91 -19.09
CA THR A 305 2.19 -2.29 -18.88
C THR A 305 2.30 -0.88 -18.31
N ASP A 306 3.34 -0.60 -17.51
CA ASP A 306 3.60 0.73 -16.94
C ASP A 306 4.13 1.72 -17.99
N LEU A 307 4.64 1.19 -19.12
CA LEU A 307 5.15 1.97 -20.25
C LEU A 307 4.08 2.17 -21.35
N GLN A 308 3.08 1.30 -21.43
CA GLN A 308 2.01 1.33 -22.43
C GLN A 308 0.85 2.25 -22.02
N GLY A 309 1.13 3.54 -21.93
CA GLY A 309 0.08 4.56 -21.86
C GLY A 309 -0.71 4.68 -23.16
N TRP A 310 -2.00 5.01 -23.06
CA TRP A 310 -2.79 5.46 -24.21
C TRP A 310 -3.12 6.94 -23.98
N SER A 311 -2.49 7.85 -24.73
CA SER A 311 -2.89 9.25 -24.80
C SER A 311 -4.18 9.41 -25.61
N THR A 312 -5.14 10.18 -25.10
CA THR A 312 -6.34 10.58 -25.84
C THR A 312 -6.23 11.97 -26.48
N ASP A 313 -5.08 12.66 -26.34
CA ASP A 313 -4.84 13.93 -27.02
C ASP A 313 -4.34 13.70 -28.45
N SER A 314 -5.25 13.87 -29.41
CA SER A 314 -4.96 13.76 -30.84
C SER A 314 -3.95 14.80 -31.39
N LYS A 315 -3.48 15.75 -30.56
CA LYS A 315 -2.42 16.70 -30.95
C LYS A 315 -1.01 16.19 -30.64
N ILE A 316 -0.88 15.13 -29.85
CA ILE A 316 0.39 14.46 -29.58
C ILE A 316 0.47 13.26 -30.54
N GLU A 317 0.83 13.54 -31.80
CA GLU A 317 1.15 12.49 -32.76
C GLU A 317 2.53 11.87 -32.46
N GLY A 318 2.57 10.54 -32.38
CA GLY A 318 3.81 9.77 -32.29
C GLY A 318 3.86 8.93 -31.04
N THR A 319 3.89 7.62 -31.24
CA THR A 319 4.12 6.57 -30.24
C THR A 319 5.14 6.96 -29.17
N ARG A 320 4.68 7.28 -27.96
CA ARG A 320 5.46 7.07 -26.74
C ARG A 320 5.19 5.61 -26.36
N GLY A 321 6.06 4.74 -26.88
CA GLY A 321 5.89 3.29 -26.94
C GLY A 321 6.01 2.59 -25.60
#